data_AF-A0ABD4EH85-F1
#
_entry.id   AF-A0ABD4EH85-F1
#
_cell.length_a   1.000
_cell.length_b   1.000
_cell.length_c   1.000
_cell.angle_alpha   90.00
_cell.angle_beta   90.00
_cell.angle_gamma   90.00
#
_symmetry.space_group_name_H-M   'P 1'
#
loop_
_entity.id
_entity.type
_entity.pdbx_description
1 polymer ?
#
loop_
_entity_poly.entity_id
_entity_poly.type
_entity_poly.pdbx_seq_one_letter_code
_entity_poly.pdbx_strand_id
1 'polypeptide(L)'
;MVPGINAPPMHPWCRSTTVPNVGNWRDQFFKESKSKYKVEDKEKHTSQYEKSQDKAKKEMIQMINDGRIKVELNVEKQNRHSLNNKLYLENKKFALKNNEKLPSYTILSNNELNRLLKISSTTGKILVNKGGFSRKEIIDFEKIIGKAFVEGKYIETSFGKVHYSKTGSHIVPFISKEN
;
A
#
# COMPACT_ATOMS: atom_id res chain seq x y z
N MET A 1 -27.14 -11.97 -35.66
CA MET A 1 -26.67 -12.78 -36.81
C MET A 1 -27.84 -12.92 -37.75
N VAL A 2 -27.70 -12.53 -39.02
CA VAL A 2 -28.71 -12.88 -40.04
C VAL A 2 -28.11 -14.05 -40.84
N PRO A 3 -28.62 -15.28 -40.69
CA PRO A 3 -28.13 -16.39 -41.49
C PRO A 3 -28.57 -16.22 -42.94
N GLY A 4 -27.69 -16.50 -43.91
CA GLY A 4 -28.13 -16.75 -45.28
C GLY A 4 -27.39 -16.10 -46.46
N ILE A 5 -26.20 -15.53 -46.30
CA ILE A 5 -25.41 -15.12 -47.49
C ILE A 5 -24.07 -15.85 -47.49
N ASN A 6 -23.95 -16.82 -48.40
CA ASN A 6 -22.74 -17.61 -48.64
C ASN A 6 -21.94 -16.98 -49.78
N ALA A 7 -20.65 -16.76 -49.58
CA ALA A 7 -19.76 -16.29 -50.65
C ALA A 7 -19.40 -17.47 -51.57
N PRO A 8 -19.34 -17.29 -52.90
CA PRO A 8 -18.97 -18.36 -53.81
C PRO A 8 -17.51 -18.81 -53.59
N PRO A 9 -17.20 -20.11 -53.79
CA PRO A 9 -15.88 -20.65 -53.54
C PRO A 9 -14.86 -20.11 -54.56
N MET A 10 -13.67 -19.75 -54.08
CA MET A 10 -12.59 -19.13 -54.88
C MET A 10 -11.96 -20.08 -55.91
N HIS A 11 -12.30 -21.38 -55.94
CA HIS A 11 -11.94 -22.31 -57.02
C HIS A 11 -12.83 -23.58 -57.07
N PRO A 12 -12.90 -24.29 -58.22
CA PRO A 12 -13.92 -25.33 -58.46
C PRO A 12 -13.85 -26.59 -57.59
N TRP A 13 -12.69 -26.95 -57.02
CA TRP A 13 -12.48 -28.18 -56.24
C TRP A 13 -12.17 -27.96 -54.74
N CYS A 14 -12.57 -26.81 -54.16
CA CYS A 14 -12.43 -26.59 -52.73
C CYS A 14 -13.59 -27.22 -51.95
N ARG A 15 -13.35 -28.34 -51.24
CA ARG A 15 -14.27 -28.78 -50.17
C ARG A 15 -14.04 -27.92 -48.92
N SER A 16 -14.81 -26.84 -48.85
CA SER A 16 -15.35 -26.24 -47.62
C SER A 16 -14.35 -25.70 -46.59
N THR A 17 -14.01 -24.42 -46.72
CA THR A 17 -13.97 -23.54 -45.54
C THR A 17 -14.78 -22.30 -45.86
N THR A 18 -16.05 -22.29 -45.43
CA THR A 18 -16.88 -21.09 -45.45
C THR A 18 -16.37 -20.17 -44.34
N VAL A 19 -15.56 -19.18 -44.69
CA VAL A 19 -15.20 -18.11 -43.75
C VAL A 19 -16.40 -17.18 -43.64
N PRO A 20 -17.03 -17.03 -42.46
CA PRO A 20 -18.13 -16.09 -42.32
C PRO A 20 -17.60 -14.68 -42.61
N ASN A 21 -18.32 -13.93 -43.45
CA ASN A 21 -18.04 -12.50 -43.67
C ASN A 21 -18.38 -11.76 -42.37
N VAL A 22 -17.42 -11.74 -41.46
CA VAL A 22 -17.50 -11.00 -40.22
C VAL A 22 -17.24 -9.55 -40.59
N GLY A 23 -18.31 -8.74 -40.66
CA GLY A 23 -18.20 -7.29 -40.81
C GLY A 23 -17.41 -6.67 -39.65
N ASN A 24 -17.59 -5.38 -39.38
CA ASN A 24 -16.84 -4.71 -38.32
C ASN A 24 -17.34 -5.03 -36.88
N TRP A 25 -17.58 -6.32 -36.61
CA TRP A 25 -18.12 -6.86 -35.36
C TRP A 25 -17.24 -6.51 -34.16
N ARG A 26 -15.94 -6.37 -34.39
CA ARG A 26 -14.95 -6.02 -33.38
C ARG A 26 -15.19 -4.59 -32.87
N ASP A 27 -15.44 -3.64 -33.76
CA ASP A 27 -15.75 -2.26 -33.38
C ASP A 27 -17.11 -2.16 -32.66
N GLN A 28 -18.11 -2.93 -33.11
CA GLN A 28 -19.39 -3.02 -32.43
C GLN A 28 -19.24 -3.62 -31.02
N PHE A 29 -18.46 -4.70 -30.87
CA PHE A 29 -18.15 -5.31 -29.58
C PHE A 29 -17.47 -4.33 -28.62
N PHE A 30 -16.46 -3.58 -29.07
CA PHE A 30 -15.79 -2.57 -28.24
C PHE A 30 -16.68 -1.37 -27.92
N LYS A 31 -17.59 -0.96 -28.82
CA LYS A 31 -18.54 0.13 -28.58
C LYS A 31 -19.61 -0.27 -27.57
N GLU A 32 -20.12 -1.50 -27.65
CA GLU A 32 -21.11 -2.06 -26.71
C GLU A 32 -20.50 -2.41 -25.35
N SER A 33 -19.23 -2.85 -25.30
CA SER A 33 -18.53 -3.20 -24.05
C SER A 33 -17.93 -2.02 -23.29
N LYS A 34 -17.70 -0.87 -23.94
CA LYS A 34 -17.27 0.38 -23.27
C LYS A 34 -18.21 0.83 -22.15
N SER A 35 -19.51 0.53 -22.24
CA SER A 35 -20.48 0.83 -21.18
C SER A 35 -20.45 -0.17 -20.01
N LYS A 36 -20.04 -1.42 -20.28
CA LYS A 36 -19.91 -2.50 -19.28
C LYS A 36 -18.65 -2.37 -18.43
N TYR A 37 -17.55 -1.92 -19.02
CA TYR A 37 -16.26 -1.76 -18.33
C TYR A 37 -15.90 -0.27 -18.26
N LYS A 38 -16.44 0.45 -17.28
CA LYS A 38 -16.00 1.81 -16.97
C LYS A 38 -14.57 1.73 -16.42
N VAL A 39 -13.61 2.23 -17.19
CA VAL A 39 -12.29 2.58 -16.63
C VAL A 39 -12.54 3.73 -15.66
N GLU A 40 -12.29 3.52 -14.37
CA GLU A 40 -12.53 4.54 -13.35
C GLU A 40 -11.73 5.82 -13.69
N ASP A 41 -12.41 6.96 -13.72
CA ASP A 41 -11.76 8.26 -13.93
C ASP A 41 -10.74 8.51 -12.80
N LYS A 42 -9.46 8.63 -13.16
CA LYS A 42 -8.36 8.85 -12.21
C LYS A 42 -8.63 10.03 -11.27
N GLU A 43 -9.23 11.11 -11.78
CA GLU A 43 -9.59 12.30 -10.99
C GLU A 43 -10.64 12.02 -9.91
N LYS A 44 -11.66 11.20 -10.23
CA LYS A 44 -12.68 10.79 -9.25
C LYS A 44 -12.04 9.93 -8.17
N HIS A 45 -11.14 9.03 -8.55
CA HIS A 45 -10.42 8.17 -7.61
C HIS A 45 -9.50 8.99 -6.68
N THR A 46 -8.78 9.99 -7.20
CA THR A 46 -7.96 10.91 -6.39
C THR A 46 -8.82 11.71 -5.41
N SER A 47 -9.92 12.31 -5.87
CA SER A 47 -10.81 13.10 -5.00
C SER A 47 -11.48 12.26 -3.90
N GLN A 48 -11.81 11.00 -4.17
CA GLN A 48 -12.35 10.07 -3.17
C GLN A 48 -11.29 9.67 -2.15
N TYR A 49 -10.06 9.43 -2.61
CA TYR A 49 -8.93 9.13 -1.75
C TYR A 49 -8.62 10.29 -0.80
N GLU A 50 -8.56 11.53 -1.30
CA GLU A 50 -8.34 12.74 -0.48
C GLU A 50 -9.43 12.91 0.59
N LYS A 51 -10.71 12.79 0.20
CA LYS A 51 -11.83 12.81 1.16
C LYS A 51 -11.69 11.73 2.23
N SER A 52 -11.21 10.54 1.86
CA SER A 52 -10.97 9.46 2.81
C SER A 52 -9.80 9.76 3.74
N GLN A 53 -8.74 10.41 3.26
CA GLN A 53 -7.60 10.84 4.09
C GLN A 53 -8.04 11.92 5.09
N ASP A 54 -8.80 12.92 4.66
CA ASP A 54 -9.29 13.98 5.54
C ASP A 54 -10.21 13.46 6.64
N LYS A 55 -11.10 12.52 6.29
CA LYS A 55 -11.94 11.84 7.28
C LYS A 55 -11.08 11.08 8.30
N ALA A 56 -10.08 10.33 7.82
CA ALA A 56 -9.19 9.56 8.69
C ALA A 56 -8.30 10.46 9.58
N LYS A 57 -7.87 11.62 9.09
CA LYS A 57 -7.14 12.64 9.86
C LYS A 57 -8.00 13.17 11.01
N LYS A 58 -9.25 13.53 10.74
CA LYS A 58 -10.20 13.98 11.77
C LYS A 58 -10.43 12.90 12.83
N GLU A 59 -10.62 11.66 12.41
CA GLU A 59 -10.78 10.51 13.33
C GLU A 59 -9.52 10.29 14.18
N MET A 60 -8.33 10.36 13.58
CA MET A 60 -7.06 10.24 14.30
C MET A 60 -6.91 11.31 15.38
N ILE A 61 -7.16 12.58 15.05
CA ILE A 61 -7.08 13.70 16.00
C ILE A 61 -8.06 13.49 17.16
N GLN A 62 -9.30 13.08 16.88
CA GLN A 62 -10.27 12.76 17.91
C GLN A 62 -9.76 11.64 18.84
N MET A 63 -9.19 10.57 18.28
CA MET A 63 -8.65 9.47 19.08
C MET A 63 -7.44 9.87 19.93
N ILE A 64 -6.63 10.83 19.49
CA ILE A 64 -5.54 11.41 20.28
C ILE A 64 -6.12 12.18 21.46
N ASN A 65 -7.10 13.06 21.20
CA ASN A 65 -7.75 13.88 22.22
C ASN A 65 -8.49 13.03 23.26
N ASP A 66 -9.15 11.95 22.82
CA ASP A 66 -9.83 10.98 23.68
C ASP A 66 -8.84 10.08 24.47
N GLY A 67 -7.53 10.19 24.22
CA GLY A 67 -6.51 9.34 24.85
C GLY A 67 -6.57 7.87 24.43
N ARG A 68 -7.29 7.54 23.34
CA ARG A 68 -7.39 6.18 22.80
C ARG A 68 -6.10 5.75 22.12
N ILE A 69 -5.30 6.71 21.64
CA ILE A 69 -3.96 6.52 21.12
C ILE A 69 -3.00 7.59 21.65
N LYS A 70 -1.71 7.27 21.72
CA LYS A 70 -0.67 8.19 22.19
C LYS A 70 0.38 8.47 21.12
N VAL A 71 0.65 9.73 20.86
CA VAL A 71 1.79 10.20 20.05
C VAL A 71 3.04 10.28 20.91
N GLU A 72 3.41 9.14 21.47
CA GLU A 72 4.59 8.98 22.31
C GLU A 72 5.18 7.60 22.07
N LEU A 73 6.49 7.52 21.96
CA LEU A 73 7.18 6.28 21.67
C LEU A 73 7.08 5.30 22.84
N ASN A 74 6.57 4.09 22.57
CA ASN A 74 6.66 2.97 23.48
C ASN A 74 8.03 2.29 23.31
N VAL A 75 8.94 2.55 24.26
CA VAL A 75 10.32 2.07 24.24
C VAL A 75 10.41 0.54 24.14
N GLU A 76 9.59 -0.19 24.89
CA GLU A 76 9.62 -1.66 24.90
C GLU A 76 9.28 -2.26 23.53
N LYS A 77 8.26 -1.71 22.86
CA LYS A 77 7.90 -2.10 21.49
C LYS A 77 8.95 -1.63 20.48
N GLN A 78 9.47 -0.41 20.63
CA GLN A 78 10.47 0.14 19.74
C GLN A 78 11.78 -0.65 19.78
N ASN A 79 12.17 -1.16 20.96
CA ASN A 79 13.40 -1.93 21.14
C ASN A 79 13.47 -3.19 20.26
N ARG A 80 12.33 -3.74 19.82
CA ARG A 80 12.27 -4.85 18.85
C ARG A 80 12.74 -4.45 17.45
N HIS A 81 12.87 -3.15 17.19
CA HIS A 81 13.36 -2.57 15.95
C HIS A 81 14.66 -1.81 16.15
N SER A 82 15.26 -1.77 17.35
CA SER A 82 16.54 -1.09 17.56
C SER A 82 17.70 -2.05 17.26
N LEU A 83 18.55 -1.71 16.29
CA LEU A 83 19.61 -2.60 15.76
C LEU A 83 20.49 -3.24 16.85
N ASN A 84 20.85 -2.47 17.88
CA ASN A 84 21.78 -2.90 18.93
C ASN A 84 21.09 -3.51 20.14
N ASN A 85 19.76 -3.65 20.13
CA ASN A 85 19.02 -4.16 21.27
C ASN A 85 18.93 -5.69 21.24
N LYS A 86 19.05 -6.32 22.41
CA LYS A 86 18.89 -7.77 22.59
C LYS A 86 17.60 -8.29 21.96
N LEU A 87 16.48 -7.58 22.11
CA LEU A 87 15.18 -7.99 21.57
C LEU A 87 15.16 -8.05 20.04
N TYR A 88 15.81 -7.10 19.36
CA TYR A 88 15.95 -7.13 17.91
C TYR A 88 16.85 -8.29 17.46
N LEU A 89 17.98 -8.50 18.13
CA LEU A 89 18.91 -9.57 17.79
C LEU A 89 18.27 -10.96 17.92
N GLU A 90 17.49 -11.19 18.98
CA GLU A 90 16.77 -12.45 19.16
C GLU A 90 15.66 -12.63 18.11
N ASN A 91 14.92 -11.57 17.77
CA ASN A 91 13.93 -11.61 16.69
C ASN A 91 14.58 -11.93 15.34
N LYS A 92 15.72 -11.32 15.03
CA LYS A 92 16.50 -11.59 13.81
C LYS A 92 16.97 -13.05 13.76
N LYS A 93 17.48 -13.61 14.87
CA LYS A 93 17.87 -15.02 14.95
C LYS A 93 16.69 -15.97 14.74
N PHE A 94 15.54 -15.66 15.35
CA PHE A 94 14.31 -16.42 15.17
C PHE A 94 13.86 -16.43 13.70
N ALA A 95 13.83 -15.25 13.07
CA ALA A 95 13.47 -15.13 11.65
C ALA A 95 14.41 -15.94 10.74
N LEU A 96 15.73 -15.91 11.02
CA LEU A 96 16.70 -16.73 10.29
C LEU A 96 16.46 -18.24 10.47
N LYS A 97 16.18 -18.68 11.70
CA LYS A 97 15.94 -20.10 12.01
C LYS A 97 14.70 -20.65 11.32
N ASN A 98 13.66 -19.83 11.21
CA ASN A 98 12.38 -20.23 10.60
C ASN A 98 12.28 -19.88 9.12
N ASN A 99 13.37 -19.38 8.50
CA ASN A 99 13.39 -18.93 7.11
C ASN A 99 12.29 -17.87 6.81
N GLU A 100 12.02 -17.01 7.80
CA GLU A 100 11.06 -15.90 7.72
C GLU A 100 11.72 -14.61 7.24
N LYS A 101 10.89 -13.63 6.87
CA LYS A 101 11.35 -12.31 6.48
C LYS A 101 12.09 -11.62 7.63
N LEU A 102 13.29 -11.12 7.36
CA LEU A 102 14.07 -10.39 8.35
C LEU A 102 13.39 -9.05 8.77
N PRO A 103 13.51 -8.67 10.05
CA PRO A 103 12.91 -7.45 10.56
C PRO A 103 13.69 -6.18 10.14
N SER A 104 12.95 -5.13 9.75
CA SER A 104 13.48 -3.77 9.62
C SER A 104 13.94 -3.21 10.96
N TYR A 105 14.92 -2.28 10.94
CA TYR A 105 15.50 -1.70 12.14
C TYR A 105 15.80 -0.21 12.06
N THR A 106 15.61 0.49 13.17
CA THR A 106 16.00 1.89 13.37
C THR A 106 17.46 2.01 13.80
N ILE A 107 18.09 3.09 13.36
CA ILE A 107 19.47 3.46 13.72
C ILE A 107 19.47 4.60 14.74
N LEU A 108 18.46 5.48 14.72
CA LEU A 108 18.33 6.59 15.65
C LEU A 108 17.96 6.14 17.07
N SER A 109 18.29 6.98 18.05
CA SER A 109 17.94 6.75 19.45
C SER A 109 16.43 6.87 19.69
N ASN A 110 15.91 6.22 20.73
CA ASN A 110 14.51 6.31 21.10
C ASN A 110 14.07 7.76 21.42
N ASN A 111 14.95 8.56 22.02
CA ASN A 111 14.65 9.97 22.32
C ASN A 111 14.48 10.79 21.03
N GLU A 112 15.36 10.58 20.06
CA GLU A 112 15.30 11.27 18.78
C GLU A 112 14.08 10.84 17.96
N LEU A 113 13.79 9.54 17.91
CA LEU A 113 12.59 9.01 17.28
C LEU A 113 11.30 9.55 17.92
N ASN A 114 11.26 9.68 19.24
CA ASN A 114 10.11 10.26 19.95
C ASN A 114 9.92 11.75 19.60
N ARG A 115 11.02 12.51 19.49
CA ARG A 115 10.97 13.91 19.05
C ARG A 115 10.44 14.02 17.62
N LEU A 116 10.98 13.22 16.70
CA LEU A 116 10.55 13.20 15.30
C LEU A 116 9.07 12.83 15.16
N LEU A 117 8.61 11.84 15.93
CA LEU A 117 7.21 11.41 15.96
C LEU A 117 6.27 12.53 16.38
N LYS A 118 6.62 13.29 17.42
CA LYS A 118 5.78 14.40 17.92
C LYS A 118 5.66 15.55 16.93
N ILE A 119 6.73 15.82 16.17
CA ILE A 119 6.76 16.89 15.16
C ILE A 119 5.96 16.46 13.92
N SER A 120 6.13 15.21 13.49
CA SER A 120 5.68 14.74 12.18
C SER A 120 4.37 13.95 12.23
N SER A 121 3.78 13.73 13.41
CA SER A 121 2.49 13.02 13.50
C SER A 121 1.40 13.79 12.76
N THR A 122 0.46 13.08 12.14
CA THR A 122 -0.68 13.61 11.37
C THR A 122 -0.33 14.27 10.03
N THR A 123 0.95 14.37 9.65
CA THR A 123 1.37 14.94 8.37
C THR A 123 1.44 13.91 7.25
N GLY A 124 1.61 12.64 7.60
CA GLY A 124 1.82 11.54 6.69
C GLY A 124 0.54 10.98 6.07
N LYS A 125 0.73 9.89 5.32
CA LYS A 125 -0.36 9.12 4.71
C LYS A 125 -0.98 8.20 5.75
N ILE A 126 -2.24 8.44 6.08
CA ILE A 126 -2.98 7.62 7.02
C ILE A 126 -3.45 6.34 6.32
N LEU A 127 -3.18 5.19 6.93
CA LEU A 127 -3.70 3.91 6.43
C LEU A 127 -5.14 3.73 6.90
N VAL A 128 -6.03 3.52 5.93
CA VAL A 128 -7.47 3.38 6.13
C VAL A 128 -7.88 1.95 5.80
N ASN A 129 -8.70 1.33 6.66
CA ASN A 129 -9.36 0.05 6.41
C ASN A 129 -10.85 0.29 6.09
N LYS A 130 -11.59 -0.77 5.75
CA LYS A 130 -13.05 -0.69 5.49
C LYS A 130 -13.85 0.04 6.60
N GLY A 131 -13.35 0.02 7.84
CA GLY A 131 -13.98 0.66 9.01
C GLY A 131 -13.39 2.02 9.42
N GLY A 132 -12.51 2.64 8.63
CA GLY A 132 -11.88 3.92 8.98
C GLY A 132 -10.40 3.80 9.33
N PHE A 133 -9.90 4.72 10.17
CA PHE A 133 -8.49 4.81 10.53
C PHE A 133 -7.95 3.50 11.12
N SER A 134 -6.89 2.94 10.51
CA SER A 134 -6.30 1.66 10.92
C SER A 134 -5.29 1.76 12.07
N ARG A 135 -5.20 2.93 12.73
CA ARG A 135 -4.17 3.26 13.73
C ARG A 135 -2.74 3.17 13.19
N LYS A 136 -2.57 3.39 11.89
CA LYS A 136 -1.26 3.38 11.24
C LYS A 136 -1.12 4.57 10.31
N GLU A 137 0.07 5.16 10.31
CA GLU A 137 0.44 6.28 9.45
C GLU A 137 1.80 5.98 8.81
N ILE A 138 1.98 6.38 7.56
CA ILE A 138 3.27 6.36 6.88
C ILE A 138 3.76 7.80 6.85
N ILE A 139 4.85 8.07 7.56
CA ILE A 139 5.42 9.40 7.73
C ILE A 139 6.80 9.41 7.07
N ASP A 140 7.11 10.48 6.34
CA ASP A 140 8.48 10.84 5.99
C ASP A 140 9.06 11.69 7.12
N PHE A 141 10.14 11.23 7.75
CA PHE A 141 10.79 11.96 8.83
C PHE A 141 11.87 12.94 8.36
N GLU A 142 12.05 13.10 7.03
CA GLU A 142 13.05 13.98 6.40
C GLU A 142 14.51 13.67 6.80
N LYS A 143 14.70 12.57 7.53
CA LYS A 143 15.98 12.11 8.06
C LYS A 143 15.99 10.59 8.01
N ILE A 144 17.15 10.00 7.69
CA ILE A 144 17.32 8.56 7.71
C ILE A 144 17.09 8.03 9.13
N ILE A 145 16.00 7.29 9.32
CA ILE A 145 15.61 6.74 10.62
C ILE A 145 16.14 5.31 10.82
N GLY A 146 16.44 4.61 9.73
CA GLY A 146 16.77 3.19 9.77
C GLY A 146 16.88 2.53 8.41
N LYS A 147 16.86 1.20 8.43
CA LYS A 147 16.91 0.35 7.24
C LYS A 147 15.70 -0.57 7.20
N ALA A 148 15.02 -0.57 6.05
CA ALA A 148 13.90 -1.46 5.77
C ALA A 148 14.39 -2.70 5.03
N PHE A 149 13.87 -3.87 5.41
CA PHE A 149 14.18 -5.12 4.71
C PHE A 149 13.17 -5.39 3.59
N VAL A 150 13.64 -5.32 2.34
CA VAL A 150 12.84 -5.51 1.13
C VAL A 150 13.66 -6.34 0.15
N GLU A 151 13.04 -7.39 -0.42
CA GLU A 151 13.62 -8.20 -1.50
C GLU A 151 15.04 -8.73 -1.19
N GLY A 152 15.27 -9.16 0.05
CA GLY A 152 16.54 -9.73 0.50
C GLY A 152 17.61 -8.71 0.90
N LYS A 153 17.34 -7.40 0.78
CA LYS A 153 18.31 -6.34 1.07
C LYS A 153 17.79 -5.35 2.11
N TYR A 154 18.72 -4.75 2.83
CA TYR A 154 18.44 -3.62 3.71
C TYR A 154 18.67 -2.32 2.94
N ILE A 155 17.63 -1.48 2.88
CA ILE A 155 17.66 -0.19 2.19
C ILE A 155 17.42 0.91 3.22
N GLU A 156 18.24 1.94 3.19
CA GLU A 156 18.08 3.12 4.05
C GLU A 156 16.80 3.86 3.72
N THR A 157 16.13 4.38 4.74
CA THR A 157 14.85 5.05 4.55
C THR A 157 14.64 6.15 5.60
N SER A 158 14.06 7.26 5.16
CA SER A 158 13.46 8.28 6.01
C SER A 158 12.01 7.98 6.36
N PHE A 159 11.37 7.06 5.63
CA PHE A 159 9.99 6.69 5.85
C PHE A 159 9.85 5.69 7.00
N GLY A 160 8.92 5.99 7.90
CA GLY A 160 8.50 5.07 8.94
C GLY A 160 7.00 4.82 8.90
N LYS A 161 6.65 3.54 9.04
CA LYS A 161 5.29 3.14 9.35
C LYS A 161 5.12 3.22 10.87
N VAL A 162 4.31 4.17 11.30
CA VAL A 162 3.98 4.39 12.71
C VAL A 162 2.75 3.57 13.07
N HIS A 163 2.85 2.81 14.14
CA HIS A 163 1.76 2.03 14.70
C HIS A 163 1.31 2.67 16.01
N TYR A 164 0.10 3.23 16.02
CA TYR A 164 -0.49 3.90 17.17
C TYR A 164 -1.20 2.92 18.10
N SER A 165 -1.04 3.11 19.41
CA SER A 165 -1.78 2.37 20.43
C SER A 165 -2.00 3.19 21.70
N LYS A 166 -2.86 2.70 22.60
CA LYS A 166 -3.13 3.32 23.90
C LYS A 166 -1.88 3.38 24.80
N THR A 167 -1.00 2.39 24.70
CA THR A 167 0.22 2.29 25.52
C THR A 167 1.43 3.01 24.90
N GLY A 168 1.23 3.74 23.79
CA GLY A 168 2.30 4.37 23.02
C GLY A 168 2.50 3.73 21.65
N SER A 169 3.27 4.42 20.83
CA SER A 169 3.46 4.15 19.42
C SER A 169 4.85 3.59 19.15
N HIS A 170 5.02 2.89 18.04
CA HIS A 170 6.35 2.46 17.58
C HIS A 170 6.48 2.67 16.08
N ILE A 171 7.72 2.85 15.64
CA ILE A 171 8.09 3.21 14.28
C ILE A 171 8.83 2.03 13.68
N VAL A 172 8.34 1.57 12.54
CA VAL A 172 8.98 0.52 11.74
C VAL A 172 9.48 1.15 10.44
N PRO A 173 10.79 1.11 10.14
CA PRO A 173 11.30 1.60 8.86
C PRO A 173 10.59 0.90 7.69
N PHE A 174 10.16 1.71 6.74
CA PHE A 174 9.32 1.30 5.62
C PHE A 174 9.83 1.91 4.32
N ILE A 175 9.53 1.27 3.21
CA ILE A 175 9.75 1.84 1.88
C ILE A 175 8.37 2.02 1.27
N SER A 176 7.99 3.27 1.00
CA SER A 176 6.81 3.54 0.20
C SER A 176 7.11 3.06 -1.21
N LYS A 177 6.42 2.00 -1.66
CA LYS A 177 6.31 1.73 -3.10
C LYS A 177 5.29 2.75 -3.60
N GLU A 178 5.77 3.92 -4.04
CA GLU A 178 4.97 4.74 -4.95
C GLU A 178 4.85 3.93 -6.25
N ASN A 179 3.63 3.44 -6.51
CA ASN A 179 3.21 2.87 -7.78
C ASN A 179 2.47 3.95 -8.57
#